data_AF-A0A1G1D846-F1
#
_entry.id   AF-A0A1G1D846-F1
#
_cell.length_a   1.000
_cell.length_b   1.000
_cell.length_c   1.000
_cell.angle_alpha   90.00
_cell.angle_beta   90.00
_cell.angle_gamma   90.00
#
_symmetry.space_group_name_H-M   'P 1'
#
loop_
_entity.id
_entity.type
_entity.pdbx_description
1 polymer ?
#
loop_
_entity_poly.entity_id
_entity_poly.type
_entity_poly.pdbx_seq_one_letter_code
_entity_poly.pdbx_strand_id
1 'polypeptide(L)' 'MKIYTYSQAREKLADILEESKNEEIVIRRRRGDMFSILPKTSSRRSPFDVPSLGKRITRKEILEAIRESRERV' A
#
# COMPACT_ATOMS: atom_id res chain seq x y z
N MET A 1 3.60 -20.33 -7.62
CA MET A 1 2.26 -20.63 -7.07
C MET A 1 2.36 -21.91 -6.27
N LYS A 2 2.30 -21.80 -4.94
CA LYS A 2 2.32 -22.95 -4.02
C LYS A 2 0.94 -23.18 -3.44
N ILE A 3 0.57 -24.45 -3.24
CA ILE A 3 -0.72 -24.83 -2.65
C ILE A 3 -0.46 -25.50 -1.30
N TYR A 4 -1.03 -24.96 -0.24
CA TYR A 4 -1.03 -25.56 1.10
C TYR A 4 -2.44 -26.03 1.47
N THR A 5 -2.51 -27.11 2.24
CA THR A 5 -3.77 -27.49 2.90
C THR A 5 -4.04 -26.57 4.08
N TYR A 6 -5.31 -26.49 4.50
CA TYR A 6 -5.69 -25.74 5.70
C TYR A 6 -4.88 -26.13 6.94
N SER A 7 -4.61 -27.44 7.14
CA SER A 7 -3.84 -27.91 8.29
C SER A 7 -2.39 -27.42 8.25
N GLN A 8 -1.73 -27.50 7.09
CA GLN A 8 -0.37 -26.98 6.90
C GLN A 8 -0.32 -25.46 7.10
N ALA A 9 -1.32 -24.75 6.58
CA ALA A 9 -1.41 -23.30 6.75
C ALA A 9 -1.59 -22.88 8.21
N ARG A 10 -2.28 -23.70 9.02
CA ARG A 10 -2.46 -23.45 10.45
C ARG A 10 -1.17 -23.64 11.24
N GLU A 11 -0.36 -24.63 10.88
CA GLU A 11 0.90 -24.96 11.56
C GLU A 11 2.03 -24.00 11.19
N LYS A 12 2.09 -23.57 9.93
CA LYS A 12 3.22 -22.80 9.35
C LYS A 12 2.80 -21.44 8.80
N LEU A 13 1.86 -20.77 9.47
CA LEU A 13 1.30 -19.51 8.98
C LEU A 13 2.38 -18.42 8.81
N ALA A 14 3.33 -18.34 9.73
CA ALA A 14 4.40 -17.35 9.69
C ALA A 14 5.28 -17.50 8.43
N ASP A 15 5.74 -18.72 8.16
CA ASP A 15 6.57 -19.03 6.99
C ASP A 15 5.80 -18.75 5.69
N ILE A 16 4.52 -19.13 5.64
CA ILE A 16 3.64 -18.85 4.50
C ILE A 16 3.49 -17.35 4.25
N LEU A 17 3.37 -16.52 5.29
CA LEU A 17 3.29 -15.07 5.10
C LEU A 17 4.59 -14.49 4.55
N GLU A 18 5.75 -14.98 4.97
CA GLU A 18 7.05 -14.58 4.41
C GLU A 18 7.21 -15.04 2.95
N GLU A 19 6.86 -16.28 2.65
CA GLU A 19 6.88 -16.81 1.28
C GLU A 19 5.90 -16.04 0.37
N SER A 20 4.74 -15.62 0.90
CA SER A 20 3.72 -14.88 0.15
C SER A 20 4.19 -13.52 -0.37
N LYS A 21 5.27 -12.96 0.22
CA LYS A 21 5.87 -11.71 -0.26
C LYS A 21 6.52 -11.87 -1.64
N ASN A 22 6.99 -13.08 -1.96
CA ASN A 22 7.75 -13.37 -3.18
C ASN A 22 6.90 -14.09 -4.24
N GLU A 23 5.95 -14.91 -3.81
CA GLU A 23 5.09 -15.67 -4.72
C GLU A 23 3.65 -15.79 -4.22
N GLU A 24 2.72 -16.03 -5.14
CA GLU A 24 1.33 -16.27 -4.78
C GLU A 24 1.17 -17.65 -4.10
N ILE A 25 0.50 -17.65 -2.94
CA ILE A 25 0.21 -18.86 -2.18
C ILE A 25 -1.30 -19.08 -2.10
N VAL A 26 -1.72 -20.33 -2.32
CA VAL A 26 -3.12 -20.73 -2.26
C VAL A 26 -3.32 -21.72 -1.11
N ILE A 27 -4.28 -21.45 -0.23
CA ILE A 27 -4.74 -22.36 0.81
C ILE A 27 -6.00 -23.08 0.33
N ARG A 28 -5.93 -24.41 0.26
CA ARG A 28 -7.06 -25.28 -0.09
C ARG A 28 -7.72 -25.87 1.16
N ARG A 29 -9.04 -25.74 1.26
CA ARG A 29 -9.86 -26.42 2.27
C ARG A 29 -10.44 -27.72 1.74
N ARG A 30 -10.86 -28.59 2.67
CA ARG A 30 -11.44 -29.92 2.39
C ARG A 30 -12.68 -29.88 1.50
N ARG A 31 -13.45 -28.78 1.54
CA ARG A 31 -14.66 -28.58 0.70
C ARG A 31 -14.36 -28.08 -0.71
N GLY A 32 -13.09 -27.89 -1.07
CA GLY A 32 -12.69 -27.39 -2.38
C GLY A 32 -12.46 -25.88 -2.41
N ASP A 33 -12.85 -25.15 -1.36
CA ASP A 33 -12.58 -23.71 -1.25
C ASP A 33 -11.08 -23.43 -1.34
N MET A 34 -10.70 -22.47 -2.18
CA MET A 34 -9.33 -22.02 -2.36
C MET A 34 -9.24 -20.54 -2.00
N PHE A 35 -8.23 -20.19 -1.21
CA PHE A 35 -7.97 -18.82 -0.76
C PHE A 35 -6.55 -18.42 -1.17
N SER A 36 -6.39 -17.33 -1.88
CA SER A 36 -5.08 -16.76 -2.20
C SER A 36 -4.60 -15.83 -1.07
N ILE A 37 -3.36 -16.01 -0.62
CA ILE A 37 -2.67 -15.05 0.24
C ILE A 37 -1.80 -14.18 -0.66
N LEU A 38 -2.11 -12.89 -0.66
CA LEU A 38 -1.34 -11.87 -1.34
C LEU A 38 -0.93 -10.79 -0.33
N PRO A 39 0.32 -10.34 -0.36
CA PRO A 39 0.79 -9.28 0.51
C PRO A 39 0.06 -8.00 0.13
N LYS A 40 -0.53 -7.32 1.11
CA LYS A 40 -1.01 -5.96 0.88
C LYS A 40 0.21 -5.06 0.81
N THR A 41 0.50 -4.52 -0.37
CA THR A 41 1.45 -3.41 -0.49
C THR A 41 0.93 -2.27 0.39
N SER A 42 1.80 -1.75 1.25
CA SER A 42 1.54 -0.61 2.13
C SER A 42 1.29 0.70 1.38
N SER A 43 1.14 0.66 0.05
CA SER A 43 0.76 1.79 -0.78
C SER A 43 -0.73 2.13 -0.64
N ARG A 44 -1.19 2.40 0.59
CA ARG A 44 -1.98 3.62 0.73
C ARG A 44 -0.96 4.73 0.56
N ARG A 45 -0.75 5.16 -0.69
CA ARG A 45 -0.12 6.45 -0.96
C ARG A 45 -0.71 7.42 0.04
N SER A 46 0.15 8.16 0.73
CA SER A 46 -0.31 9.17 1.68
C SER A 46 -1.41 9.98 1.00
N PRO A 47 -2.50 10.38 1.69
CA PRO A 47 -3.43 11.33 1.10
C PRO A 47 -2.75 12.65 0.67
N PHE A 48 -1.50 12.89 1.13
CA PHE A 48 -0.64 13.98 0.70
C PHE A 48 0.40 13.60 -0.38
N ASP A 49 0.43 12.34 -0.83
CA ASP A 49 1.27 11.86 -1.95
C ASP A 49 0.60 12.24 -3.28
N VAL A 50 0.59 13.55 -3.53
CA VAL A 50 0.05 14.18 -4.74
C VAL A 50 1.18 14.56 -5.69
N PRO A 51 0.98 14.45 -7.01
CA PRO A 51 1.98 14.90 -7.99
C PRO A 51 2.38 16.35 -7.77
N SER A 52 3.68 16.64 -7.84
CA SER A 52 4.17 18.02 -7.76
C SER A 52 3.66 18.86 -8.94
N LEU A 53 3.39 20.15 -8.71
CA LEU A 53 2.85 21.06 -9.73
C LEU A 53 3.86 21.43 -10.84
N GLY A 54 5.12 20.99 -10.76
CA GLY A 54 6.15 21.25 -11.78
C GLY A 54 6.46 22.73 -12.04
N LYS A 55 5.94 23.66 -11.24
CA LYS A 55 6.12 25.11 -11.43
C LYS A 55 7.37 25.59 -10.70
N ARG A 56 8.15 26.43 -11.39
CA ARG A 56 9.29 27.15 -10.81
C ARG A 56 8.81 28.41 -10.08
N ILE A 57 8.13 28.21 -8.96
CA ILE A 57 7.67 29.32 -8.11
C ILE A 57 8.83 29.78 -7.23
N THR A 58 9.09 31.08 -7.25
CA THR A 58 10.14 31.71 -6.45
C THR A 58 9.65 32.04 -5.04
N ARG A 59 10.58 32.14 -4.09
CA ARG A 59 10.27 32.52 -2.70
C ARG A 59 9.51 33.85 -2.59
N LYS A 60 9.81 34.80 -3.48
CA LYS A 60 9.19 36.13 -3.47
C LYS A 60 7.70 36.04 -3.78
N GLU A 61 7.33 35.29 -4.82
CA GLU A 61 5.94 35.10 -5.24
C GLU A 61 5.10 34.42 -4.16
N ILE A 62 5.68 33.44 -3.44
CA ILE A 62 4.99 32.78 -2.31
C ILE A 62 4.70 33.78 -1.19
N LEU A 63 5.70 34.60 -0.82
CA LEU A 63 5.55 35.57 0.26
C LEU A 63 4.56 36.68 -0.09
N GLU A 64 4.52 37.10 -1.36
CA GLU A 64 3.56 38.07 -1.88
C GLU A 64 2.13 37.54 -1.80
N ALA A 65 1.88 36.32 -2.28
CA ALA A 65 0.57 35.68 -2.20
C ALA A 65 0.07 35.50 -0.74
N ILE A 66 0.97 35.17 0.19
CA ILE A 66 0.61 35.05 1.62
C ILE A 66 0.24 36.41 2.22
N ARG A 67 0.97 37.47 1.89
CA ARG A 67 0.66 38.83 2.37
C ARG A 67 -0.70 39.29 1.84
N GLU A 68 -0.91 39.13 0.54
CA GLU A 68 -2.18 39.46 -0.12
C GLU A 68 -3.37 38.70 0.52
N SER A 69 -3.21 37.43 0.85
CA SER A 69 -4.27 36.65 1.52
C SER A 69 -4.57 37.13 2.93
N ARG A 70 -3.60 37.71 3.65
CA ARG A 70 -3.77 38.18 5.04
C ARG A 70 -4.29 39.61 5.14
N GLU A 71 -4.10 40.41 4.09
CA GLU A 71 -4.63 41.78 4.01
C GLU A 71 -6.13 41.83 3.68
N ARG A 72 -6.70 40.72 3.17
CA ARG A 72 -8.13 40.58 2.87
C ARG A 72 -8.97 40.01 4.03
N VAL A 73 -8.39 39.87 5.22
CA VAL A 73 -9.06 39.47 6.47
C VAL A 73 -9.05 40.65 7.42
#